data_AF-B0BI82-F1
#
_entry.id   AF-B0BI82-F1
#
_cell.length_a   1.000
_cell.length_b   1.000
_cell.length_c   1.000
_cell.angle_alpha   90.00
_cell.angle_beta   90.00
_cell.angle_gamma   90.00
#
_symmetry.space_group_name_H-M   'P 1'
#
loop_
_entity.id
_entity.type
_entity.pdbx_description
1 polymer ?
#
loop_
_entity_poly.entity_id
_entity_poly.type
_entity_poly.pdbx_seq_one_letter_code
_entity_poly.pdbx_strand_id
1 'polypeptide(L)'
;TLANNNMKTCPSCKAKLSVSELSESLRALECSSCRGHWLPSENYTRWIDRKGGIEPMLPSEEGHDVPDGQQETARVCPDCSRIMIKARVGRDLSYSVDRCFQCHGIWLDADEWDSLQSRNLHDDIYMMYTSIWKQGEADKNSV
;
A
#
# COMPACT_ATOMS: atom_id res chain seq x y z
N THR A 1 3.98 9.92 -29.12
CA THR A 1 3.35 11.25 -29.09
C THR A 1 2.66 11.44 -27.76
N LEU A 2 3.08 12.48 -27.04
CA LEU A 2 2.52 13.04 -25.80
C LEU A 2 2.48 12.09 -24.57
N ALA A 3 3.59 12.10 -23.82
CA ALA A 3 3.49 11.95 -22.38
C ALA A 3 2.61 13.09 -21.87
N ASN A 4 1.32 12.82 -21.67
CA ASN A 4 0.45 13.70 -20.90
C ASN A 4 0.99 13.69 -19.47
N ASN A 5 1.88 14.64 -19.21
CA ASN A 5 2.48 14.87 -17.91
C ASN A 5 1.42 15.52 -17.01
N ASN A 6 0.39 14.74 -16.67
CA ASN A 6 -0.57 15.09 -15.63
C ASN A 6 0.22 15.11 -14.31
N MET A 7 0.72 16.29 -13.97
CA MET A 7 1.34 16.61 -12.70
C MET A 7 0.36 16.21 -11.59
N LYS A 8 0.73 15.20 -10.81
CA LYS A 8 -0.14 14.65 -9.76
C LYS A 8 0.06 15.39 -8.45
N THR A 9 -1.01 15.47 -7.68
CA THR A 9 -1.07 16.22 -6.42
C THR A 9 -1.12 15.25 -5.24
N CYS A 10 -0.35 15.55 -4.19
CA CYS A 10 -0.35 14.81 -2.95
C CYS A 10 -1.75 14.85 -2.30
N PRO A 11 -2.36 13.70 -1.99
CA PRO A 11 -3.69 13.67 -1.39
C PRO A 11 -3.68 14.22 0.04
N SER A 12 -2.56 14.07 0.76
CA SER A 12 -2.40 14.50 2.16
C SER A 12 -2.17 16.01 2.28
N CYS A 13 -1.13 16.57 1.65
CA CYS A 13 -0.74 17.98 1.84
C CYS A 13 -0.90 18.88 0.59
N LYS A 14 -1.42 18.35 -0.52
CA LYS A 14 -1.64 19.07 -1.80
C LYS A 14 -0.38 19.58 -2.51
N ALA A 15 0.82 19.23 -2.05
CA ALA A 15 2.07 19.48 -2.78
C ALA A 15 2.15 18.63 -4.07
N LYS A 16 3.09 18.96 -4.95
CA LYS A 16 3.35 18.17 -6.18
C LYS A 16 4.01 16.84 -5.84
N LEU A 17 3.69 15.81 -6.61
CA LEU A 17 4.35 14.51 -6.56
C LEU A 17 5.44 14.41 -7.65
N SER A 18 6.57 13.79 -7.30
CA SER A 18 7.68 13.51 -8.22
C SER A 18 7.91 12.00 -8.33
N VAL A 19 8.42 11.55 -9.48
CA VAL A 19 8.76 10.12 -9.68
C VAL A 19 9.83 9.70 -8.66
N SER A 20 9.62 8.55 -8.05
CA SER A 20 10.54 7.92 -7.10
C SER A 20 10.57 6.40 -7.29
N GLU A 21 11.47 5.75 -6.55
CA GLU A 21 11.57 4.29 -6.46
C GLU A 21 11.41 3.91 -4.99
N LEU A 22 10.34 3.18 -4.68
CA LEU A 22 9.94 2.85 -3.31
C LEU A 22 10.70 1.64 -2.77
N SER A 23 11.07 0.73 -3.67
CA SER A 23 11.95 -0.41 -3.45
C SER A 23 12.60 -0.76 -4.78
N GLU A 24 13.62 -1.60 -4.78
CA GLU A 24 14.32 -2.02 -6.01
C GLU A 24 13.31 -2.43 -7.10
N SER A 25 13.38 -1.73 -8.25
CA SER A 25 12.50 -1.90 -9.41
C SER A 25 11.00 -1.64 -9.18
N LEU A 26 10.63 -0.98 -8.07
CA LEU A 26 9.26 -0.56 -7.73
C LEU A 26 9.09 0.95 -7.88
N ARG A 27 8.62 1.40 -9.06
CA ARG A 27 8.37 2.83 -9.33
C ARG A 27 7.12 3.33 -8.62
N ALA A 28 7.25 4.47 -7.96
CA ALA A 28 6.18 5.19 -7.28
C ALA A 28 6.25 6.69 -7.61
N LEU A 29 5.37 7.48 -6.99
CA LEU A 29 5.55 8.93 -6.86
C LEU A 29 5.66 9.29 -5.39
N GLU A 30 6.52 10.24 -5.06
CA GLU A 30 6.75 10.71 -3.70
C GLU A 30 6.35 12.17 -3.55
N CYS A 31 5.84 12.53 -2.37
CA CYS A 31 5.71 13.90 -1.92
C CYS A 31 6.91 14.34 -1.08
N SER A 32 7.68 15.33 -1.53
CA SER A 32 8.81 15.87 -0.76
C SER A 32 8.41 16.62 0.52
N SER A 33 7.14 16.99 0.67
CA SER A 33 6.64 17.75 1.83
C SER A 33 6.24 16.84 3.00
N CYS A 34 5.42 15.81 2.73
CA CYS A 34 4.93 14.89 3.76
C CYS A 34 5.55 13.49 3.68
N ARG A 35 6.47 13.26 2.74
CA ARG A 35 7.18 11.98 2.50
C ARG A 35 6.27 10.79 2.15
N GLY A 36 4.99 11.03 1.86
CA GLY A 36 4.06 9.99 1.43
C GLY A 36 4.23 9.60 -0.03
N HIS A 37 3.78 8.39 -0.37
CA HIS A 37 3.99 7.74 -1.65
C HIS A 37 2.67 7.36 -2.32
N TRP A 38 2.56 7.66 -3.61
CA TRP A 38 1.54 7.07 -4.49
C TRP A 38 2.14 5.90 -5.24
N LEU A 39 1.57 4.72 -5.04
CA LEU A 39 1.94 3.48 -5.70
C LEU A 39 0.88 3.11 -6.75
N PRO A 40 1.13 3.33 -8.06
CA PRO A 40 0.20 2.95 -9.11
C PRO A 40 0.03 1.43 -9.17
N SER A 41 -1.19 0.96 -9.42
CA SER A 41 -1.49 -0.47 -9.39
C SER A 41 -0.68 -1.28 -10.40
N GLU A 42 -0.57 -0.80 -11.62
CA GLU A 42 0.22 -1.42 -12.68
C GLU A 42 1.72 -1.55 -12.33
N ASN A 43 2.27 -0.63 -11.52
CA ASN A 43 3.66 -0.72 -11.10
C ASN A 43 3.84 -1.80 -10.04
N TYR A 44 2.91 -1.87 -9.08
CA TYR A 44 2.92 -2.89 -8.04
C TYR A 44 2.73 -4.30 -8.62
N THR A 45 1.71 -4.51 -9.46
CA THR A 45 1.44 -5.83 -10.07
C THR A 45 2.67 -6.35 -10.80
N ARG A 46 3.28 -5.52 -11.67
CA ARG A 46 4.50 -5.90 -12.38
C ARG A 46 5.70 -6.14 -11.47
N TRP A 47 5.75 -5.51 -10.30
CA TRP A 47 6.83 -5.72 -9.34
C TRP A 47 6.67 -7.07 -8.63
N ILE A 48 5.45 -7.42 -8.18
CA ILE A 48 5.12 -8.74 -7.62
C ILE A 48 5.39 -9.85 -8.64
N ASP A 49 4.93 -9.68 -9.89
CA ASP A 49 5.14 -10.65 -10.96
C ASP A 49 6.64 -10.95 -11.19
N ARG A 50 7.51 -9.94 -11.04
CA ARG A 50 8.97 -10.09 -11.16
C ARG A 50 9.61 -10.70 -9.92
N LYS A 51 9.08 -10.42 -8.72
CA LYS A 51 9.58 -10.99 -7.46
C LYS A 51 9.42 -12.52 -7.44
N GLY A 52 8.40 -13.03 -8.13
CA GLY A 52 8.21 -14.48 -8.33
C GLY A 52 7.50 -15.18 -7.17
N GLY A 53 6.90 -14.43 -6.25
CA GLY A 53 6.13 -14.98 -5.13
C GLY A 53 5.87 -13.95 -4.02
N ILE A 54 5.04 -14.35 -3.07
CA ILE A 54 4.75 -13.62 -1.83
C ILE A 54 5.54 -14.32 -0.72
N GLU A 55 6.38 -13.58 -0.01
CA GLU A 55 7.08 -14.12 1.16
C GLU A 55 6.11 -14.31 2.33
N PRO A 56 6.29 -15.33 3.19
CA PRO A 56 5.46 -15.50 4.38
C PRO A 56 5.49 -14.27 5.29
N MET A 57 4.33 -13.90 5.84
CA MET A 57 4.21 -12.82 6.83
C MET A 57 5.10 -13.12 8.05
N LEU A 58 5.84 -12.10 8.50
CA LEU A 58 6.63 -12.20 9.73
C LEU A 58 5.79 -11.83 10.96
N PRO A 59 6.07 -12.43 12.13
CA PRO A 59 5.42 -12.07 13.39
C PRO A 59 5.56 -10.57 13.69
N SER A 60 4.57 -9.98 14.35
CA SER A 60 4.73 -8.65 14.93
C SER A 60 5.76 -8.70 16.05
N GLU A 61 6.79 -7.86 16.01
CA GLU A 61 7.59 -7.56 17.20
C GLU A 61 6.80 -6.60 18.10
N GLU A 62 6.76 -6.87 19.42
CA GLU A 62 6.09 -5.99 20.38
C GLU A 62 6.70 -4.58 20.32
N GLY A 63 5.88 -3.56 20.01
CA GLY A 63 6.29 -2.15 20.05
C GLY A 63 6.52 -1.45 18.71
N HIS A 64 6.32 -2.13 17.57
CA HIS A 64 6.37 -1.52 16.22
C HIS A 64 4.99 -1.17 15.64
N ASP A 65 4.05 -0.74 16.47
CA ASP A 65 2.77 -0.24 15.98
C ASP A 65 2.94 1.20 15.48
N VAL A 66 2.83 1.38 14.15
CA VAL A 66 2.63 2.71 13.57
C VAL A 66 1.26 3.21 14.04
N PRO A 67 1.17 4.39 14.68
CA PRO A 67 -0.13 4.97 15.03
C PRO A 67 -0.97 5.08 13.75
N ASP A 68 -2.23 4.63 13.79
CA ASP A 68 -3.16 4.87 12.69
C ASP A 68 -3.17 6.37 12.39
N GLY A 69 -2.74 6.73 11.19
CA GLY A 69 -2.57 8.13 10.82
C GLY A 69 -3.90 8.83 11.05
N GLN A 70 -3.92 9.80 11.97
CA GLN A 70 -5.11 10.49 12.51
C GLN A 70 -5.89 11.35 11.48
N GLN A 71 -5.75 11.07 10.19
CA GLN A 71 -6.47 11.77 9.14
C GLN A 71 -7.89 11.21 8.99
N GLU A 72 -8.82 11.89 9.65
CA GLU A 72 -10.28 11.71 9.53
C GLU A 72 -10.82 12.05 8.13
N THR A 73 -10.05 12.79 7.31
CA THR A 73 -10.52 13.30 6.02
C THR A 73 -10.24 12.35 4.87
N ALA A 74 -11.27 12.08 4.07
CA ALA A 74 -11.17 11.28 2.85
C ALA A 74 -10.16 11.88 1.84
N ARG A 75 -9.24 11.04 1.36
CA ARG A 75 -8.20 11.42 0.39
C ARG A 75 -8.69 11.21 -1.06
N VAL A 76 -8.16 12.02 -1.98
CA VAL A 76 -8.50 11.96 -3.42
C VAL A 76 -7.37 11.32 -4.21
N CYS A 77 -7.69 10.31 -5.01
CA CYS A 77 -6.74 9.56 -5.84
C CYS A 77 -5.99 10.49 -6.82
N PRO A 78 -4.65 10.49 -6.81
CA PRO A 78 -3.85 11.31 -7.72
C PRO A 78 -3.98 10.94 -9.20
N ASP A 79 -4.36 9.70 -9.52
CA ASP A 79 -4.50 9.22 -10.91
C ASP A 79 -5.86 9.51 -11.52
N CYS A 80 -6.94 9.25 -10.79
CA CYS A 80 -8.30 9.28 -11.34
C CYS A 80 -9.27 10.19 -10.58
N SER A 81 -8.80 10.95 -9.59
CA SER A 81 -9.58 11.93 -8.81
C SER A 81 -10.79 11.35 -8.05
N ARG A 82 -10.85 10.03 -7.86
CA ARG A 82 -11.87 9.36 -7.03
C ARG A 82 -11.48 9.39 -5.56
N ILE A 83 -12.45 9.39 -4.66
CA ILE A 83 -12.20 9.22 -3.23
C ILE A 83 -11.56 7.84 -2.97
N MET A 84 -10.54 7.82 -2.13
CA MET A 84 -9.90 6.59 -1.66
C MET A 84 -10.57 6.09 -0.39
N ILE A 85 -10.53 4.78 -0.18
CA ILE A 85 -11.06 4.11 1.00
C ILE A 85 -9.91 3.58 1.85
N LYS A 86 -10.11 3.56 3.16
CA LYS A 86 -9.17 2.92 4.10
C LYS A 86 -9.20 1.39 3.91
N ALA A 87 -8.02 0.81 3.81
CA ALA A 87 -7.75 -0.58 3.56
C ALA A 87 -6.96 -1.18 4.71
N ARG A 88 -7.54 -2.13 5.43
CA ARG A 88 -6.80 -2.87 6.46
C ARG A 88 -5.72 -3.71 5.82
N VAL A 89 -4.52 -3.63 6.40
CA VAL A 89 -3.37 -4.42 5.98
C VAL A 89 -3.03 -5.43 7.08
N GLY A 90 -3.30 -6.70 6.85
CA GLY A 90 -2.99 -7.77 7.81
C GLY A 90 -4.02 -7.85 8.93
N ARG A 91 -3.94 -8.94 9.72
CA ARG A 91 -4.84 -9.14 10.86
C ARG A 91 -4.35 -8.42 12.13
N ASP A 92 -3.04 -8.22 12.22
CA ASP A 92 -2.39 -7.73 13.45
C ASP A 92 -1.69 -6.38 13.26
N LEU A 93 -2.05 -5.58 12.24
CA LEU A 93 -1.65 -4.18 12.19
C LEU A 93 -2.81 -3.31 12.67
N SER A 94 -2.46 -2.29 13.45
CA SER A 94 -3.39 -1.30 13.97
C SER A 94 -3.76 -0.20 12.95
N TYR A 95 -3.06 -0.11 11.81
CA TYR A 95 -3.25 0.94 10.81
C TYR A 95 -3.84 0.44 9.48
N SER A 96 -4.37 1.38 8.69
CA SER A 96 -4.95 1.12 7.37
C SER A 96 -4.36 2.05 6.31
N VAL A 97 -4.05 1.52 5.12
CA VAL A 97 -3.57 2.30 3.98
C VAL A 97 -4.73 2.85 3.15
N ASP A 98 -4.50 3.86 2.31
CA ASP A 98 -5.55 4.41 1.44
C ASP A 98 -5.52 3.77 0.05
N ARG A 99 -6.64 3.24 -0.42
CA ARG A 99 -6.75 2.57 -1.71
C ARG A 99 -7.82 3.20 -2.60
N CYS A 100 -7.50 3.40 -3.87
CA CYS A 100 -8.49 3.81 -4.86
C CYS A 100 -9.34 2.62 -5.31
N PHE A 101 -10.67 2.73 -5.18
CA PHE A 101 -11.58 1.68 -5.67
C PHE A 101 -11.65 1.57 -7.19
N GLN A 102 -11.29 2.64 -7.91
CA GLN A 102 -11.41 2.72 -9.37
C GLN A 102 -10.15 2.24 -10.11
N CYS A 103 -8.97 2.71 -9.70
CA CYS A 103 -7.71 2.38 -10.38
C CYS A 103 -6.80 1.46 -9.55
N HIS A 104 -7.24 1.08 -8.34
CA HIS A 104 -6.54 0.16 -7.45
C HIS A 104 -5.14 0.59 -6.99
N GLY A 105 -4.74 1.84 -7.27
CA GLY A 105 -3.53 2.43 -6.70
C GLY A 105 -3.66 2.67 -5.20
N ILE A 106 -2.52 2.73 -4.54
CA ILE A 106 -2.39 2.81 -3.08
C ILE A 106 -1.65 4.10 -2.73
N TRP A 107 -2.14 4.81 -1.73
CA TRP A 107 -1.39 5.85 -1.06
C TRP A 107 -0.85 5.32 0.26
N LEU A 108 0.44 5.59 0.48
CA LEU A 108 1.18 5.25 1.68
C LEU A 108 1.65 6.54 2.33
N ASP A 109 1.40 6.74 3.62
CA ASP A 109 2.07 7.78 4.40
C ASP A 109 3.55 7.43 4.63
N ALA A 110 4.30 8.39 5.18
CA ALA A 110 5.77 8.37 5.19
C ALA A 110 6.38 7.03 5.65
N ASP A 111 5.83 6.46 6.72
CA ASP A 111 6.40 5.29 7.40
C ASP A 111 5.64 3.98 7.09
N GLU A 112 4.56 4.05 6.29
CA GLU A 112 3.70 2.88 6.06
C GLU A 112 4.36 1.81 5.19
N TRP A 113 5.21 2.21 4.23
CA TRP A 113 5.94 1.26 3.40
C TRP A 113 6.92 0.43 4.23
N ASP A 114 7.76 1.10 5.02
CA ASP A 114 8.77 0.43 5.85
C ASP A 114 8.11 -0.51 6.87
N SER A 115 6.98 -0.09 7.44
CA SER A 115 6.18 -0.94 8.32
C SER A 115 5.63 -2.18 7.60
N LEU A 116 5.13 -2.04 6.36
CA LEU A 116 4.71 -3.19 5.55
C LEU A 116 5.89 -4.11 5.21
N GLN A 117 7.08 -3.54 4.95
CA GLN A 117 8.29 -4.31 4.66
C GLN A 117 8.77 -5.13 5.85
N SER A 118 8.79 -4.53 7.04
CA SER A 118 9.23 -5.20 8.28
C SER A 118 8.48 -6.52 8.58
N ARG A 119 7.26 -6.66 8.02
CA ARG A 119 6.39 -7.82 8.22
C ARG A 119 6.14 -8.67 6.98
N ASN A 120 6.83 -8.41 5.86
CA ASN A 120 6.54 -9.00 4.54
C ASN A 120 5.10 -8.73 4.02
N LEU A 121 4.38 -7.76 4.58
CA LEU A 121 3.02 -7.43 4.18
C LEU A 121 2.97 -6.63 2.87
N HIS A 122 4.08 -5.99 2.50
CA HIS A 122 4.25 -5.29 1.24
C HIS A 122 4.13 -6.21 0.00
N ASP A 123 4.22 -7.52 0.16
CA ASP A 123 4.06 -8.48 -0.96
C ASP A 123 2.60 -8.78 -1.27
N ASP A 124 1.70 -8.52 -0.32
CA ASP A 124 0.30 -8.88 -0.41
C ASP A 124 -0.65 -7.73 -0.06
N ILE A 125 -0.32 -6.51 -0.50
CA ILE A 125 -1.14 -5.31 -0.25
C ILE A 125 -2.57 -5.47 -0.84
N TYR A 126 -2.76 -6.37 -1.82
CA TYR A 126 -4.06 -6.61 -2.47
C TYR A 126 -4.92 -7.72 -1.86
N MET A 127 -4.37 -8.83 -1.33
CA MET A 127 -5.22 -9.94 -0.87
C MET A 127 -5.69 -9.84 0.58
N MET A 128 -5.34 -8.77 1.28
CA MET A 128 -5.75 -8.55 2.68
C MET A 128 -7.27 -8.34 2.86
N TYR A 129 -8.03 -8.35 1.76
CA TYR A 129 -9.47 -8.16 1.72
C TYR A 129 -10.33 -9.42 1.74
N THR A 130 -9.73 -10.60 1.64
CA THR A 130 -10.54 -11.82 1.69
C THR A 130 -10.33 -12.53 3.01
N SER A 131 -11.40 -12.62 3.78
CA SER A 131 -11.66 -13.67 4.77
C SER A 131 -11.57 -15.10 4.19
N ILE A 132 -10.89 -15.32 3.05
CA ILE A 132 -10.77 -16.61 2.35
C ILE A 132 -9.45 -17.32 2.70
N TRP A 133 -8.44 -16.65 3.29
CA TRP A 133 -7.24 -17.32 3.82
C TRP A 133 -7.47 -18.03 5.17
N LYS A 134 -8.67 -18.59 5.40
CA LYS A 134 -9.00 -19.38 6.60
C LYS A 134 -9.68 -20.73 6.32
N GLN A 135 -9.61 -21.27 5.11
CA GLN A 135 -10.00 -22.66 4.88
C GLN A 135 -8.90 -23.47 4.16
N GLY A 136 -7.66 -23.36 4.63
CA GLY A 136 -6.54 -24.17 4.12
C GLY A 136 -5.67 -24.84 5.19
N GLU A 137 -5.73 -24.39 6.45
CA GLU A 137 -4.83 -24.87 7.52
C GLU A 137 -5.54 -25.45 8.75
N ALA A 138 -6.88 -25.60 8.72
CA ALA A 138 -7.62 -26.23 9.82
C ALA A 138 -7.79 -27.76 9.70
N ASP A 139 -7.53 -28.36 8.53
CA ASP A 139 -7.83 -29.78 8.26
C ASP A 139 -6.60 -30.71 8.19
N LYS A 140 -5.47 -30.32 8.80
CA LYS A 140 -4.30 -31.22 8.93
C LYS A 140 -4.00 -31.67 10.36
N ASN A 141 -4.87 -31.40 11.33
CA ASN A 141 -4.70 -31.86 12.71
C ASN A 141 -5.96 -32.43 13.37
N SER A 142 -6.89 -32.93 12.58
CA SER A 142 -7.95 -33.81 13.07
C SER A 142 -7.57 -35.24 12.75
N VAL A 143 -7.21 -35.95 13.81
CA VAL A 143 -7.01 -37.40 13.92
C VAL A 143 -8.11 -38.19 13.22
#